data_AF-A0A179IJM6-F1
#
_entry.id   AF-A0A179IJM6-F1
#
_cell.length_a   1.000
_cell.length_b   1.000
_cell.length_c   1.000
_cell.angle_alpha   90.00
_cell.angle_beta   90.00
_cell.angle_gamma   90.00
#
_symmetry.space_group_name_H-M   'P 1'
#
loop_
_entity.id
_entity.type
_entity.pdbx_description
1 polymer ?
#
loop_
_entity_poly.entity_id
_entity_poly.type
_entity_poly.pdbx_seq_one_letter_code
_entity_poly.pdbx_strand_id
1 'polypeptide(L)'
;MSDPSPVLVCAEELTFDDDTGTLRASRPDTASSENPPLTVNQIIAILSPSPSAQPVILGLIEDADNKDVPLQLVAIQTSGDVPAQLASVPRVAQLPTHLAHAASVDYVLSTGAGTGRAVPFWEAVLRPLLRFVAQSLSQDTEPARVVVTESDDSIREYARGEHLAAA
;
A
#
# COMPACT_ATOMS: atom_id res chain seq x y z
N MET A 1 -5.96 11.70 -16.44
CA MET A 1 -4.91 10.94 -15.71
C MET A 1 -5.63 9.90 -14.89
N SER A 2 -5.33 8.62 -15.12
CA SER A 2 -6.01 7.50 -14.45
C SER A 2 -5.70 7.51 -12.95
N ASP A 3 -6.68 7.16 -12.13
CA ASP A 3 -6.51 7.01 -10.68
C ASP A 3 -5.56 5.82 -10.40
N PRO A 4 -4.43 6.01 -9.69
CA PRO A 4 -3.46 4.95 -9.40
C PRO A 4 -3.93 3.98 -8.30
N SER A 5 -5.23 3.68 -8.29
CA SER A 5 -5.83 2.72 -7.37
C SER A 5 -5.22 1.33 -7.59
N PRO A 6 -5.01 0.53 -6.52
CA PRO A 6 -4.46 -0.82 -6.65
C PRO A 6 -5.27 -1.66 -7.63
N VAL A 7 -4.58 -2.46 -8.45
CA VAL A 7 -5.25 -3.43 -9.32
C VAL A 7 -5.82 -4.53 -8.44
N LEU A 8 -7.14 -4.55 -8.29
CA LEU A 8 -7.84 -5.57 -7.50
C LEU A 8 -8.07 -6.83 -8.33
N VAL A 9 -7.56 -7.94 -7.82
CA VAL A 9 -7.66 -9.28 -8.37
C VAL A 9 -8.47 -10.13 -7.41
N CYS A 10 -9.58 -10.69 -7.86
CA CYS A 10 -10.31 -11.71 -7.11
C CYS A 10 -9.76 -13.09 -7.49
N ALA A 11 -9.28 -13.86 -6.51
CA ALA A 11 -8.69 -15.18 -6.68
C ALA A 11 -9.44 -16.21 -5.83
N GLU A 12 -9.77 -17.37 -6.40
CA GLU A 12 -10.39 -18.44 -5.61
C GLU A 12 -9.36 -19.19 -4.78
N GLU A 13 -8.17 -19.38 -5.35
CA GLU A 13 -7.07 -20.12 -4.75
C GLU A 13 -5.77 -19.33 -4.88
N LEU A 14 -4.93 -19.47 -3.85
CA LEU A 14 -3.58 -18.98 -3.81
C LEU A 14 -2.62 -20.15 -3.79
N THR A 15 -1.71 -20.19 -4.76
CA THR A 15 -0.64 -21.19 -4.79
C THR A 15 0.68 -20.51 -4.52
N PHE A 16 1.44 -21.05 -3.58
CA PHE A 16 2.81 -20.63 -3.32
C PHE A 16 3.77 -21.65 -3.93
N ASP A 17 4.69 -21.17 -4.76
CA ASP A 17 5.76 -21.95 -5.34
C ASP A 17 7.01 -21.79 -4.46
N ASP A 18 7.36 -22.84 -3.72
CA ASP A 18 8.50 -22.85 -2.80
C ASP A 18 9.85 -22.78 -3.53
N ASP A 19 9.93 -23.24 -4.79
CA ASP A 19 11.17 -23.23 -5.57
C ASP A 19 11.51 -21.81 -6.04
N THR A 20 10.49 -21.06 -6.45
CA THR A 20 10.66 -19.66 -6.92
C THR A 20 10.40 -18.62 -5.84
N GLY A 21 9.79 -19.00 -4.71
CA GLY A 21 9.37 -18.09 -3.65
C GLY A 21 8.27 -17.12 -4.09
N THR A 22 7.40 -17.57 -4.99
CA THR A 22 6.35 -16.72 -5.61
C THR A 22 4.94 -17.17 -5.27
N LEU A 23 4.07 -16.19 -5.07
CA LEU A 23 2.63 -16.34 -4.89
C LEU A 23 1.91 -16.12 -6.22
N ARG A 24 1.01 -17.04 -6.56
CA ARG A 24 0.15 -16.96 -7.75
C ARG A 24 -1.31 -17.03 -7.34
N ALA A 25 -2.13 -16.25 -8.05
CA ALA A 25 -3.57 -16.18 -7.89
C ALA A 25 -4.27 -16.89 -9.05
N SER A 26 -5.16 -17.81 -8.74
CA SER A 26 -5.95 -18.56 -9.74
C SER A 26 -7.40 -18.06 -9.80
N ARG A 27 -7.96 -17.93 -11.00
CA ARG A 27 -9.37 -17.51 -11.26
C ARG A 27 -10.21 -18.67 -11.82
N PRO A 28 -11.53 -18.71 -11.55
CA PRO A 28 -12.43 -19.80 -11.96
C PRO A 28 -12.65 -19.89 -13.48
N ASP A 29 -12.77 -18.76 -14.17
CA ASP A 29 -13.07 -18.75 -15.61
C ASP A 29 -11.77 -18.65 -16.43
N THR A 30 -11.27 -19.82 -16.82
CA THR A 30 -10.35 -20.19 -17.92
C THR A 30 -9.32 -19.19 -18.49
N ALA A 31 -8.11 -19.74 -18.71
CA ALA A 31 -6.99 -19.23 -19.50
C ALA A 31 -6.28 -17.98 -18.93
N SER A 32 -5.24 -18.24 -18.14
CA SER A 32 -4.10 -17.34 -17.90
C SER A 32 -4.47 -15.85 -17.80
N SER A 33 -5.31 -15.48 -16.83
CA SER A 33 -5.29 -14.09 -16.36
C SER A 33 -3.98 -13.95 -15.59
N GLU A 34 -2.95 -13.57 -16.33
CA GLU A 34 -1.55 -13.43 -15.93
C GLU A 34 -1.41 -12.25 -14.95
N ASN A 35 -1.87 -12.43 -13.71
CA ASN A 35 -1.45 -11.53 -12.65
C ASN A 35 0.03 -11.81 -12.39
N PRO A 36 0.87 -10.77 -12.34
CA PRO A 36 2.29 -10.97 -12.12
C PRO A 36 2.48 -11.73 -10.79
N PRO A 37 3.31 -12.79 -10.79
CA PRO A 37 3.60 -13.52 -9.56
C PRO A 37 4.23 -12.56 -8.55
N LEU A 38 3.77 -12.62 -7.30
CA LEU A 38 4.32 -11.79 -6.22
C LEU A 38 5.34 -12.58 -5.44
N THR A 39 6.57 -12.10 -5.37
CA THR A 39 7.55 -12.61 -4.40
C THR A 39 7.19 -12.17 -2.98
N VAL A 40 7.66 -12.90 -1.96
CA VAL A 40 7.41 -12.53 -0.55
C VAL A 40 7.85 -11.08 -0.24
N ASN A 41 8.96 -10.62 -0.83
CA ASN A 41 9.47 -9.26 -0.62
C ASN A 41 8.63 -8.16 -1.27
N GLN A 42 7.77 -8.51 -2.23
CA GLN A 42 6.84 -7.58 -2.86
C GLN A 42 5.53 -7.48 -2.07
N ILE A 43 5.26 -8.41 -1.14
CA ILE A 43 4.04 -8.39 -0.33
C ILE A 43 4.25 -7.45 0.86
N ILE A 44 3.41 -6.41 0.94
CA ILE A 44 3.48 -5.38 1.97
C ILE A 44 2.72 -5.83 3.22
N ALA A 45 1.50 -6.34 3.05
CA ALA A 45 0.61 -6.70 4.14
C ALA A 45 -0.53 -7.61 3.68
N ILE A 46 -1.18 -8.27 4.64
CA ILE A 46 -2.43 -9.00 4.44
C ILE A 46 -3.51 -8.32 5.27
N LEU A 47 -4.54 -7.79 4.61
CA LEU A 47 -5.70 -7.23 5.27
C LEU A 47 -6.64 -8.35 5.70
N SER A 48 -7.09 -8.30 6.95
CA SER A 48 -8.02 -9.28 7.51
C SER A 48 -8.93 -8.58 8.53
N PRO A 49 -9.93 -7.80 8.07
CA PRO A 49 -10.75 -6.95 8.94
C PRO A 49 -11.57 -7.77 9.95
N SER A 50 -11.92 -9.01 9.60
CA SER A 50 -12.60 -9.95 10.49
C SER A 50 -12.25 -11.39 10.10
N PRO A 51 -12.37 -12.38 11.01
CA PRO A 51 -12.12 -13.78 10.68
C PRO A 51 -13.08 -14.37 9.63
N SER A 52 -14.22 -13.73 9.39
CA SER A 52 -15.21 -14.12 8.37
C SER A 52 -15.05 -13.37 7.04
N ALA A 53 -14.19 -12.34 6.99
CA ALA A 53 -13.96 -11.58 5.77
C ALA A 53 -12.88 -12.26 4.92
N GLN A 54 -13.04 -12.14 3.60
CA GLN A 54 -12.01 -12.58 2.65
C GLN A 54 -10.74 -11.76 2.84
N PRO A 55 -9.58 -12.39 3.06
CA PRO A 55 -8.33 -11.68 3.18
C PRO A 55 -7.94 -11.00 1.87
N VAL A 56 -7.24 -9.88 1.98
CA VAL A 56 -6.70 -9.15 0.83
C VAL A 56 -5.19 -9.03 0.98
N ILE A 57 -4.44 -9.62 0.05
CA ILE A 57 -2.98 -9.54 0.00
C ILE A 57 -2.60 -8.29 -0.78
N LEU A 58 -1.77 -7.44 -0.19
CA LEU A 58 -1.28 -6.22 -0.82
C LEU A 58 0.15 -6.41 -1.27
N GLY A 59 0.41 -6.15 -2.55
CA GLY A 59 1.72 -6.19 -3.15
C GLY A 59 2.11 -4.85 -3.78
N LEU A 60 3.41 -4.58 -3.80
CA LEU A 60 4.03 -3.51 -4.57
C LEU A 60 5.11 -4.10 -5.45
N ILE A 61 4.93 -3.97 -6.76
CA ILE A 61 5.89 -4.38 -7.76
C ILE A 61 6.67 -3.14 -8.18
N GLU A 62 7.99 -3.21 -8.10
CA GLU A 62 8.89 -2.22 -8.67
C GLU A 62 9.47 -2.77 -9.98
N ASP A 63 9.20 -2.10 -11.09
CA ASP A 63 9.80 -2.38 -12.39
C ASP A 63 10.74 -1.23 -12.74
N ALA A 64 12.03 -1.44 -12.50
CA ALA A 64 13.06 -0.43 -12.72
C ALA A 64 13.26 -0.10 -14.21
N ASP A 65 12.85 -0.99 -15.12
CA ASP A 65 13.00 -0.81 -16.57
C ASP A 65 11.80 -0.07 -17.17
N ASN A 66 10.65 -0.08 -16.50
CA ASN A 66 9.46 0.68 -16.88
C ASN A 66 9.53 2.13 -16.36
N LYS A 67 9.94 3.04 -17.25
CA LYS A 67 10.06 4.47 -16.92
C LYS A 67 8.72 5.20 -16.75
N ASP A 68 7.63 4.65 -17.29
CA ASP A 68 6.32 5.29 -17.27
C ASP A 68 5.53 4.90 -16.01
N VAL A 69 5.62 3.64 -15.58
CA VAL A 69 4.96 3.11 -14.38
C VAL A 69 5.95 2.23 -13.60
N PRO A 70 6.92 2.82 -12.88
CA PRO A 70 7.96 2.05 -12.19
C PRO A 70 7.44 1.34 -10.94
N LEU A 71 6.23 1.67 -10.48
CA LEU A 71 5.64 1.20 -9.24
C LEU A 71 4.19 0.82 -9.49
N GLN A 72 3.84 -0.42 -9.16
CA GLN A 72 2.50 -0.96 -9.35
C GLN A 72 1.97 -1.58 -8.05
N LEU A 73 0.85 -1.06 -7.57
CA LEU A 73 0.09 -1.66 -6.47
C LEU A 73 -0.82 -2.78 -6.98
N VAL A 74 -0.77 -3.92 -6.30
CA VAL A 74 -1.60 -5.09 -6.59
C VAL A 74 -2.34 -5.46 -5.30
N ALA A 75 -3.63 -5.72 -5.40
CA ALA A 75 -4.44 -6.25 -4.32
C ALA A 75 -5.06 -7.57 -4.76
N ILE A 76 -4.82 -8.65 -4.01
CA ILE A 76 -5.39 -9.97 -4.29
C ILE A 76 -6.38 -10.31 -3.18
N GLN A 77 -7.67 -10.20 -3.47
CA GLN A 77 -8.72 -10.70 -2.59
C GLN A 77 -8.90 -12.20 -2.84
N THR A 78 -8.93 -13.01 -1.79
CA THR A 78 -9.14 -14.45 -1.95
C THR A 78 -10.19 -15.03 -1.02
N SER A 79 -10.90 -16.05 -1.51
CA SER A 79 -11.73 -16.94 -0.69
C SER A 79 -10.98 -18.14 -0.13
N GLY A 80 -9.78 -18.41 -0.66
CA GLY A 80 -8.94 -19.54 -0.25
C GLY A 80 -8.10 -19.22 1.00
N ASP A 81 -7.46 -20.26 1.52
CA ASP A 81 -6.53 -20.12 2.65
C ASP A 81 -5.27 -19.36 2.21
N VAL A 82 -4.79 -18.49 3.10
CA VAL A 82 -3.51 -17.80 2.90
C VAL A 82 -2.38 -18.82 3.11
N PRO A 83 -1.46 -19.01 2.14
CA PRO A 83 -0.36 -19.96 2.27
C PRO A 83 0.48 -19.72 3.53
N ALA A 84 0.88 -20.81 4.20
CA ALA A 84 1.63 -20.75 5.46
C ALA A 84 3.00 -20.06 5.33
N GLN A 85 3.57 -20.06 4.12
CA GLN A 85 4.81 -19.36 3.77
C GLN A 85 4.70 -17.84 3.99
N LEU A 86 3.48 -17.30 3.98
CA LEU A 86 3.23 -15.88 4.24
C LEU A 86 3.01 -15.58 5.73
N ALA A 87 3.33 -16.51 6.64
CA ALA A 87 3.16 -16.32 8.08
C ALA A 87 3.96 -15.13 8.64
N SER A 88 5.09 -14.77 8.02
CA SER A 88 5.90 -13.61 8.40
C SER A 88 5.36 -12.27 7.89
N VAL A 89 4.39 -12.30 6.96
CA VAL A 89 3.82 -11.08 6.39
C VAL A 89 2.92 -10.40 7.42
N PRO A 90 3.03 -9.07 7.62
CA PRO A 90 2.18 -8.34 8.54
C PRO A 90 0.68 -8.52 8.23
N ARG A 91 -0.10 -8.92 9.25
CA ARG A 91 -1.56 -8.99 9.17
C ARG A 91 -2.17 -7.72 9.77
N VAL A 92 -2.97 -7.02 8.99
CA VAL A 92 -3.58 -5.74 9.37
C VAL A 92 -5.10 -5.91 9.44
N ALA A 93 -5.64 -5.88 10.66
CA ALA A 93 -7.08 -5.92 10.90
C ALA A 93 -7.70 -4.52 11.03
N GLN A 94 -6.87 -3.52 11.33
CA GLN A 94 -7.27 -2.13 11.51
C GLN A 94 -6.09 -1.22 11.17
N LEU A 95 -6.38 -0.04 10.65
CA LEU A 95 -5.41 1.05 10.59
C LEU A 95 -4.89 1.37 11.99
N PRO A 96 -3.59 1.72 12.12
CA PRO A 96 -3.08 2.31 13.35
C PRO A 96 -3.96 3.47 13.81
N THR A 97 -4.17 3.62 15.12
CA THR A 97 -5.11 4.59 15.70
C THR A 97 -4.87 6.03 15.21
N HIS A 98 -3.61 6.40 14.97
CA HIS A 98 -3.25 7.72 14.48
C HIS A 98 -3.52 7.92 12.98
N LEU A 99 -3.67 6.85 12.18
CA LEU A 99 -4.02 6.95 10.76
C LEU A 99 -5.53 6.81 10.51
N ALA A 100 -6.26 6.27 11.48
CA ALA A 100 -7.72 6.30 11.48
C ALA A 100 -8.21 7.73 11.80
N HIS A 101 -9.36 8.11 11.25
CA HIS A 101 -10.02 9.44 11.27
C HIS A 101 -10.03 10.22 12.61
N ALA A 102 -9.70 9.58 13.73
CA ALA A 102 -9.60 10.23 15.04
C ALA A 102 -8.37 11.16 15.19
N ALA A 103 -7.38 11.09 14.30
CA ALA A 103 -6.15 11.86 14.41
C ALA A 103 -5.86 12.69 13.14
N SER A 104 -5.50 13.96 13.36
CA SER A 104 -5.02 14.87 12.33
C SER A 104 -3.54 14.56 12.06
N VAL A 105 -3.25 13.79 11.01
CA VAL A 105 -1.88 13.47 10.61
C VAL A 105 -1.48 14.28 9.39
N ASP A 106 -0.39 15.03 9.56
CA ASP A 106 0.29 15.71 8.49
C ASP A 106 1.38 14.81 7.89
N TYR A 107 1.46 14.82 6.56
CA TYR A 107 2.44 14.06 5.79
C TYR A 107 3.48 15.02 5.24
N VAL A 108 4.72 14.89 5.73
CA VAL A 108 5.85 15.72 5.28
C VAL A 108 6.69 14.94 4.27
N LEU A 109 6.72 15.42 3.03
CA LEU A 109 7.45 14.84 1.92
C LEU A 109 8.75 15.64 1.71
N SER A 110 9.88 15.04 2.04
CA SER A 110 11.19 15.68 1.81
C SER A 110 11.72 15.35 0.41
N THR A 111 11.97 16.38 -0.40
CA THR A 111 12.58 16.30 -1.73
C THR A 111 14.05 16.71 -1.74
N GLY A 112 14.52 17.37 -0.67
CA GLY A 112 15.91 17.84 -0.54
C GLY A 112 16.94 16.75 -0.27
N ALA A 113 16.52 15.57 0.20
CA ALA A 113 17.38 14.44 0.50
C ALA A 113 16.95 13.17 -0.28
N GLY A 114 17.93 12.36 -0.71
CA GLY A 114 17.67 11.07 -1.36
C GLY A 114 17.53 11.13 -2.88
N THR A 115 16.59 10.37 -3.45
CA THR A 115 16.44 10.15 -4.90
C THR A 115 15.50 11.14 -5.59
N GLY A 116 14.94 12.13 -4.87
CA GLY A 116 13.95 13.07 -5.40
C GLY A 116 12.59 12.44 -5.71
N ARG A 117 12.35 11.18 -5.32
CA ARG A 117 11.14 10.42 -5.66
C ARG A 117 9.99 10.55 -4.64
N ALA A 118 10.15 11.34 -3.59
CA ALA A 118 9.17 11.40 -2.49
C ALA A 118 7.76 11.79 -2.95
N VAL A 119 7.63 12.83 -3.77
CA VAL A 119 6.34 13.28 -4.29
C VAL A 119 5.73 12.25 -5.27
N PRO A 120 6.45 11.78 -6.31
CA PRO A 120 5.94 10.71 -7.17
C PRO A 120 5.53 9.45 -6.42
N PHE A 121 6.30 9.03 -5.42
CA PHE A 121 5.99 7.85 -4.61
C PHE A 121 4.74 8.06 -3.75
N TRP A 122 4.58 9.25 -3.16
CA TRP A 122 3.37 9.59 -2.42
C TRP A 122 2.12 9.50 -3.30
N GLU A 123 2.17 10.09 -4.49
CA GLU A 123 1.04 10.17 -5.41
C GLU A 123 0.70 8.81 -6.04
N ALA A 124 1.72 8.05 -6.45
CA ALA A 124 1.53 6.79 -7.16
C ALA A 124 1.31 5.59 -6.22
N VAL A 125 1.82 5.63 -4.99
CA VAL A 125 1.85 4.46 -4.09
C VAL A 125 1.19 4.73 -2.75
N LEU A 126 1.75 5.61 -1.92
CA LEU A 126 1.30 5.70 -0.52
C LEU A 126 -0.14 6.19 -0.40
N ARG A 127 -0.51 7.26 -1.12
CA ARG A 127 -1.87 7.82 -1.04
C ARG A 127 -2.93 6.81 -1.53
N PRO A 128 -2.76 6.16 -2.70
CA PRO A 128 -3.69 5.11 -3.13
C PRO A 128 -3.75 3.91 -2.19
N LEU A 129 -2.60 3.47 -1.68
CA LEU A 129 -2.52 2.37 -0.72
C LEU A 129 -3.31 2.67 0.55
N LEU A 130 -3.08 3.84 1.16
CA LEU A 130 -3.78 4.25 2.38
C LEU A 130 -5.30 4.30 2.17
N ARG A 131 -5.75 4.89 1.06
CA ARG A 131 -7.17 4.92 0.70
C ARG A 131 -7.75 3.52 0.55
N PHE A 132 -7.06 2.63 -0.16
CA PHE A 132 -7.51 1.25 -0.38
C PHE A 132 -7.60 0.47 0.94
N VAL A 133 -6.60 0.60 1.82
CA VAL A 133 -6.59 -0.05 3.13
C VAL A 133 -7.75 0.46 3.98
N ALA A 134 -7.96 1.78 4.04
CA ALA A 134 -9.07 2.37 4.78
C ALA A 134 -10.42 1.83 4.29
N GLN A 135 -10.67 1.85 2.99
CA GLN A 135 -11.87 1.29 2.37
C GLN A 135 -12.06 -0.19 2.69
N SER A 136 -11.01 -0.99 2.53
CA SER A 136 -11.04 -2.44 2.79
C SER A 136 -11.33 -2.79 4.25
N LEU A 137 -10.92 -1.91 5.16
CA LEU A 137 -11.14 -2.06 6.60
C LEU A 137 -12.41 -1.33 7.08
N SER A 138 -13.19 -0.72 6.18
CA SER A 138 -14.34 0.13 6.53
C SER A 138 -13.98 1.25 7.52
N GLN A 139 -12.81 1.84 7.32
CA GLN A 139 -12.28 2.96 8.10
C GLN A 139 -12.06 4.14 7.16
N ASP A 140 -11.96 5.34 7.74
CA ASP A 140 -11.58 6.53 7.00
C ASP A 140 -10.15 6.91 7.34
N THR A 141 -9.42 7.31 6.30
CA THR A 141 -8.11 7.95 6.42
C THR A 141 -8.07 9.11 5.46
N GLU A 142 -7.80 10.31 5.98
CA GLU A 142 -7.46 11.45 5.16
C GLU A 142 -6.30 12.20 5.81
N PRO A 143 -5.29 12.61 5.02
CA PRO A 143 -4.25 13.48 5.52
C PRO A 143 -4.87 14.82 5.90
N ALA A 144 -4.57 15.33 7.10
CA ALA A 144 -4.95 16.69 7.46
C ALA A 144 -4.23 17.71 6.58
N ARG A 145 -2.96 17.42 6.30
CA ARG A 145 -2.14 18.17 5.35
C ARG A 145 -1.11 17.28 4.69
N VAL A 146 -0.72 17.63 3.47
CA VAL A 146 0.47 17.11 2.81
C VAL A 146 1.39 18.29 2.52
N VAL A 147 2.62 18.25 3.03
CA VAL A 147 3.60 19.34 2.92
C VAL A 147 4.84 18.83 2.21
N VAL A 148 5.23 19.50 1.13
CA VAL A 148 6.49 19.21 0.44
C VAL A 148 7.57 20.14 1.00
N THR A 149 8.73 19.56 1.33
CA THR A 149 9.87 20.26 1.92
C THR A 149 11.11 20.01 1.08
N GLU A 150 11.81 21.07 0.71
CA GLU A 150 12.93 21.01 -0.25
C GLU A 150 14.30 21.10 0.42
N SER A 151 14.33 21.39 1.72
CA SER A 151 15.54 21.57 2.51
C SER A 151 15.31 21.32 3.99
N ASP A 152 16.39 21.07 4.73
CA ASP A 152 16.37 20.96 6.20
C ASP A 152 15.73 22.21 6.85
N ASP A 153 15.97 23.39 6.29
CA ASP A 153 15.41 24.64 6.81
C ASP A 153 13.89 24.70 6.59
N SER A 154 13.39 24.24 5.45
CA SER A 154 11.93 24.15 5.20
C SER A 154 11.23 23.16 6.15
N ILE A 155 11.89 22.06 6.53
CA ILE A 155 11.37 21.12 7.54
C ILE A 155 11.31 21.80 8.91
N ARG A 156 12.39 22.50 9.30
CA ARG A 156 12.45 23.21 10.59
C ARG A 156 11.43 24.35 10.67
N GLU A 157 11.20 25.06 9.58
CA GLU A 157 10.18 26.10 9.50
C GLU A 157 8.78 25.53 9.64
N TYR A 158 8.48 24.42 8.96
CA TYR A 158 7.21 23.72 9.13
C TYR A 158 6.99 23.28 10.58
N ALA A 159 7.97 22.61 11.19
CA ALA A 159 7.88 22.17 12.59
C ALA A 159 7.73 23.34 13.59
N ARG A 160 8.32 24.51 13.29
CA ARG A 160 8.17 25.73 14.09
C ARG A 160 6.81 26.42 13.88
N GLY A 161 6.27 26.37 12.66
CA GLY A 161 4.99 26.97 12.30
C GLY A 161 3.79 26.29 12.96
N GLU A 162 3.87 24.97 13.20
CA GLU A 162 2.83 24.21 13.91
C GLU A 162 2.71 24.58 15.40
N HIS A 163 3.76 25.18 15.99
CA HIS A 163 3.74 25.61 17.39
C HIS A 163 2.97 26.94 17.62
N LEU A 164 2.61 27.67 16.55
CA LEU A 164 1.94 28.98 16.62
C LEU A 164 0.44 28.93 16.33
N ALA A 165 -0.11 27.77 15.94
CA ALA A 165 -1.55 27.61 15.67
C ALA A 165 -2.34 26.97 16.84
N ALA A 166 -1.67 26.67 17.96
CA ALA A 166 -2.27 26.03 19.14
C ALA A 166 -2.15 26.87 20.43
N ALA A 167 -2.18 28.20 20.32
CA ALA A 167 -2.22 29.13 21.45
C ALA A 167 -3.48 30.00 21.43
#